data_AF-A0A3M7C940-F1
#
_entry.id   AF-A0A3M7C940-F1
#
_cell.length_a   1.000
_cell.length_b   1.000
_cell.length_c   1.000
_cell.angle_alpha   90.00
_cell.angle_beta   90.00
_cell.angle_gamma   90.00
#
_symmetry.space_group_name_H-M   'P 1'
#
loop_
_entity.id
_entity.type
_entity.pdbx_description
1 polymer ?
#
loop_
_entity_poly.entity_id
_entity_poly.type
_entity_poly.pdbx_seq_one_letter_code
_entity_poly.pdbx_strand_id
1 'polypeptide(L)'
;MDQIILFGDNLTEQSFTQHQPPSPTTFAWGAALSALYARRLDIINRGLSGYNSTQALRALPLCLPEPTQTSLRLLTIAFGTNDARIPNSPGGPDQSVSVPEFVRNLRDMGSHPAVRAHADTVKFVFITPPPVDERRLARADAEKYGSLVMEGKLRRRADRTAEYAKAVRKLGLELGVPVCDVWSAMMVRAGFSAASRDEEEVGDETASGGAAAAAAPAAASPSVDTGRRDQADGSGAGAAAAGAGGGGSGGGEDVTVTPLPAPLPGSLDLPPNESLQSFLQDDGVHLSAEGSRVLFGELMTVIDKHYPELMPSALRMRLPAWDDVDVWTAVENNGRSEQREQQERMRARRPRGEGGRVVKGEFEAVLSDAGQNV
;
A
#
# COMPACT_ATOMS: atom_id res chain seq x y z
N MET A 1 -13.65 -20.84 8.73
CA MET A 1 -12.26 -20.57 9.13
C MET A 1 -12.05 -19.08 9.04
N ASP A 2 -11.37 -18.47 10.00
CA ASP A 2 -11.25 -17.01 10.06
C ASP A 2 -10.43 -16.49 8.88
N GLN A 3 -10.69 -15.26 8.46
CA GLN A 3 -10.27 -14.79 7.13
C GLN A 3 -9.40 -13.54 7.18
N ILE A 4 -8.49 -13.43 6.22
CA ILE A 4 -7.89 -12.19 5.76
C ILE A 4 -8.54 -11.86 4.42
N ILE A 5 -9.13 -10.68 4.28
CA ILE A 5 -9.73 -10.22 3.03
C ILE A 5 -8.80 -9.23 2.34
N LEU A 6 -8.52 -9.51 1.08
CA LEU A 6 -7.80 -8.62 0.18
C LEU A 6 -8.83 -7.82 -0.62
N PHE A 7 -9.10 -6.58 -0.22
CA PHE A 7 -10.09 -5.74 -0.89
C PHE A 7 -9.41 -4.62 -1.68
N GLY A 8 -9.59 -4.61 -3.00
CA GLY A 8 -8.89 -3.66 -3.85
C GLY A 8 -9.31 -3.73 -5.30
N ASP A 9 -8.54 -3.09 -6.17
CA ASP A 9 -8.78 -3.03 -7.61
C ASP A 9 -8.17 -4.24 -8.37
N ASN A 10 -7.85 -4.04 -9.65
CA ASN A 10 -7.20 -5.00 -10.54
C ASN A 10 -5.89 -5.57 -9.98
N LEU A 11 -5.11 -4.80 -9.20
CA LEU A 11 -3.87 -5.29 -8.60
C LEU A 11 -4.13 -6.36 -7.54
N THR A 12 -5.26 -6.23 -6.85
CA THR A 12 -5.73 -7.25 -5.90
C THR A 12 -6.38 -8.43 -6.63
N GLU A 13 -7.14 -8.18 -7.70
CA GLU A 13 -7.78 -9.25 -8.47
C GLU A 13 -6.74 -10.22 -9.03
N GLN A 14 -5.64 -9.68 -9.55
CA GLN A 14 -4.53 -10.45 -10.12
C GLN A 14 -3.53 -10.97 -9.08
N SER A 15 -3.78 -10.78 -7.78
CA SER A 15 -2.84 -11.17 -6.71
C SER A 15 -2.53 -12.68 -6.64
N PHE A 16 -3.32 -13.50 -7.32
CA PHE A 16 -3.13 -14.96 -7.42
C PHE A 16 -2.63 -15.41 -8.80
N THR A 17 -2.48 -14.49 -9.76
CA THR A 17 -2.14 -14.82 -11.13
C THR A 17 -0.65 -15.16 -11.26
N GLN A 18 -0.35 -16.44 -11.50
CA GLN A 18 1.02 -16.96 -11.68
C GLN A 18 1.39 -17.22 -13.15
N HIS A 19 0.41 -17.13 -14.05
CA HIS A 19 0.59 -17.41 -15.46
C HIS A 19 -0.11 -16.32 -16.30
N GLN A 20 0.67 -15.38 -16.81
CA GLN A 20 0.23 -14.41 -17.82
C GLN A 20 1.16 -14.50 -19.04
N PRO A 21 0.67 -14.88 -20.22
CA PRO A 21 1.46 -14.79 -21.45
C PRO A 21 1.85 -13.32 -21.74
N PRO A 22 3.04 -13.06 -22.30
CA PRO A 22 4.03 -14.01 -22.79
C PRO A 22 5.07 -14.48 -21.73
N SER A 23 5.06 -13.94 -20.50
CA SER A 23 6.03 -14.29 -19.46
C SER A 23 5.33 -14.71 -18.16
N PRO A 24 5.55 -15.95 -17.66
CA PRO A 24 4.93 -16.38 -16.41
C PRO A 24 5.32 -15.43 -15.27
N THR A 25 4.33 -14.90 -14.56
CA THR A 25 4.55 -14.23 -13.27
C THR A 25 4.95 -15.27 -12.24
N THR A 26 6.26 -15.43 -12.01
CA THR A 26 6.79 -16.48 -11.12
C THR A 26 6.44 -16.29 -9.64
N PHE A 27 5.89 -15.13 -9.27
CA PHE A 27 5.45 -14.83 -7.92
C PHE A 27 4.18 -13.98 -7.92
N ALA A 28 3.20 -14.37 -7.09
CA ALA A 28 1.92 -13.68 -6.92
C ALA A 28 1.64 -13.54 -5.42
N TRP A 29 1.47 -12.31 -4.94
CA TRP A 29 1.51 -11.98 -3.52
C TRP A 29 0.33 -12.58 -2.72
N GLY A 30 -0.86 -12.62 -3.30
CA GLY A 30 -2.04 -13.25 -2.72
C GLY A 30 -1.90 -14.77 -2.63
N ALA A 31 -1.35 -15.41 -3.67
CA ALA A 31 -1.04 -16.84 -3.64
C ALA A 31 0.03 -17.17 -2.58
N ALA A 32 1.06 -16.33 -2.45
CA ALA A 32 2.08 -16.48 -1.42
C ALA A 32 1.51 -16.36 0.00
N LEU A 33 0.60 -15.39 0.24
CA LEU A 33 -0.13 -15.30 1.50
C LEU A 33 -0.95 -16.58 1.75
N SER A 34 -1.69 -17.08 0.76
CA SER A 34 -2.50 -18.31 0.93
C SER A 34 -1.64 -19.51 1.30
N ALA A 35 -0.48 -19.67 0.68
CA ALA A 35 0.46 -20.73 1.02
C ALA A 35 1.01 -20.58 2.45
N LEU A 36 1.36 -19.35 2.85
CA LEU A 36 1.95 -19.06 4.15
C LEU A 36 0.94 -19.21 5.31
N TYR A 37 -0.33 -18.83 5.07
CA TYR A 37 -1.41 -18.92 6.04
C TYR A 37 -2.20 -20.25 5.96
N ALA A 38 -1.75 -21.20 5.16
CA ALA A 38 -2.40 -22.50 5.01
C ALA A 38 -2.67 -23.15 6.37
N ARG A 39 -3.92 -23.60 6.57
CA ARG A 39 -4.43 -24.17 7.83
C ARG A 39 -4.38 -23.21 9.04
N ARG A 40 -4.20 -21.90 8.84
CA ARG A 40 -4.23 -20.88 9.90
C ARG A 40 -5.35 -19.86 9.67
N LEU A 41 -5.35 -19.18 8.52
CA LEU A 41 -6.38 -18.24 8.09
C LEU A 41 -6.64 -18.42 6.59
N ASP A 42 -7.88 -18.23 6.15
CA ASP A 42 -8.18 -18.20 4.72
C ASP A 42 -7.85 -16.82 4.15
N ILE A 43 -7.13 -16.78 3.04
CA ILE A 43 -6.90 -15.54 2.29
C ILE A 43 -7.95 -15.45 1.19
N ILE A 44 -8.80 -14.43 1.25
CA ILE A 44 -9.91 -14.24 0.32
C ILE A 44 -9.64 -13.05 -0.57
N ASN A 45 -9.53 -13.30 -1.87
CA ASN A 45 -9.41 -12.27 -2.89
C ASN A 45 -10.78 -11.62 -3.16
N ARG A 46 -10.86 -10.31 -2.93
CA ARG A 46 -11.96 -9.40 -3.28
C ARG A 46 -11.44 -8.23 -4.10
N GLY A 47 -10.57 -8.54 -5.06
CA GLY A 47 -10.13 -7.62 -6.09
C GLY A 47 -11.22 -7.39 -7.13
N LEU A 48 -11.36 -6.14 -7.56
CA LEU A 48 -12.40 -5.68 -8.46
C LEU A 48 -11.76 -4.92 -9.62
N SER A 49 -11.40 -5.64 -10.68
CA SER A 49 -10.72 -5.05 -11.83
C SER A 49 -11.55 -3.93 -12.47
N GLY A 50 -10.90 -2.79 -12.71
CA GLY A 50 -11.51 -1.59 -13.27
C GLY A 50 -12.26 -0.71 -12.26
N TYR A 51 -12.48 -1.15 -11.01
CA TYR A 51 -13.19 -0.36 -10.01
C TYR A 51 -12.34 0.80 -9.48
N ASN A 52 -13.00 1.92 -9.20
CA ASN A 52 -12.47 3.00 -8.36
C ASN A 52 -13.06 2.93 -6.94
N SER A 53 -12.58 3.79 -6.04
CA SER A 53 -13.02 3.81 -4.65
C SER A 53 -14.52 4.09 -4.46
N THR A 54 -15.14 4.93 -5.31
CA THR A 54 -16.58 5.24 -5.22
C THR A 54 -17.43 4.00 -5.51
N GLN A 55 -17.05 3.22 -6.53
CA GLN A 55 -17.73 1.95 -6.85
C GLN A 55 -17.44 0.89 -5.81
N ALA A 56 -16.19 0.81 -5.35
CA ALA A 56 -15.79 -0.14 -4.32
C ALA A 56 -16.54 0.06 -3.00
N LEU A 57 -16.76 1.29 -2.56
CA LEU A 57 -17.52 1.58 -1.33
C LEU A 57 -18.93 0.99 -1.41
N ARG A 58 -19.57 1.07 -2.58
CA ARG A 58 -20.90 0.47 -2.82
C ARG A 58 -20.86 -1.05 -2.86
N ALA A 59 -19.77 -1.64 -3.34
CA ALA A 59 -19.59 -3.09 -3.46
C ALA A 59 -19.12 -3.75 -2.16
N LEU A 60 -18.56 -2.99 -1.22
CA LEU A 60 -18.00 -3.47 0.05
C LEU A 60 -18.89 -4.47 0.81
N PRO A 61 -20.20 -4.20 1.06
CA PRO A 61 -21.06 -5.17 1.77
C PRO A 61 -21.24 -6.50 1.02
N LEU A 62 -21.05 -6.52 -0.30
CA LEU A 62 -21.13 -7.75 -1.10
C LEU A 62 -19.84 -8.58 -1.01
N CYS A 63 -18.74 -7.96 -0.57
CA CYS A 63 -17.42 -8.55 -0.54
C CYS A 63 -17.06 -9.14 0.83
N LEU A 64 -17.71 -8.69 1.89
CA LEU A 64 -17.44 -9.11 3.26
C LEU A 64 -18.41 -10.21 3.72
N PRO A 65 -17.95 -11.19 4.50
CA PRO A 65 -18.83 -12.18 5.11
C PRO A 65 -19.60 -11.56 6.27
N GLU A 66 -20.69 -12.20 6.68
CA GLU A 66 -21.34 -11.89 7.94
C GLU A 66 -20.54 -12.46 9.13
N PRO A 67 -20.49 -11.79 10.30
CA PRO A 67 -19.81 -12.31 11.50
C PRO A 67 -20.32 -13.67 11.97
N THR A 68 -21.56 -14.01 11.62
CA THR A 68 -22.16 -15.33 11.92
C THR A 68 -21.57 -16.47 11.08
N GLN A 69 -20.98 -16.16 9.94
CA GLN A 69 -20.37 -17.13 9.03
C GLN A 69 -18.89 -17.34 9.34
N THR A 70 -18.16 -16.24 9.57
CA THR A 70 -16.73 -16.28 9.89
C THR A 70 -16.26 -14.96 10.48
N SER A 71 -15.15 -14.99 11.22
CA SER A 71 -14.50 -13.78 11.73
C SER A 71 -13.51 -13.22 10.71
N LEU A 72 -13.62 -11.92 10.45
CA LEU A 72 -12.64 -11.16 9.68
C LEU A 72 -11.49 -10.72 10.58
N ARG A 73 -10.28 -11.22 10.33
CA ARG A 73 -9.08 -10.93 11.16
C ARG A 73 -8.28 -9.74 10.64
N LEU A 74 -8.22 -9.59 9.32
CA LEU A 74 -7.53 -8.49 8.66
C LEU A 74 -8.25 -8.13 7.37
N LEU A 75 -8.48 -6.84 7.15
CA LEU A 75 -8.93 -6.28 5.89
C LEU A 75 -7.82 -5.38 5.32
N THR A 76 -7.31 -5.74 4.14
CA THR A 76 -6.49 -4.80 3.37
C THR A 76 -7.39 -3.99 2.44
N ILE A 77 -7.12 -2.69 2.31
CA ILE A 77 -7.83 -1.79 1.40
C ILE A 77 -6.81 -1.18 0.43
N ALA A 78 -6.90 -1.54 -0.85
CA ALA A 78 -5.92 -1.22 -1.90
C ALA A 78 -6.59 -0.60 -3.13
N PHE A 79 -6.84 0.71 -3.09
CA PHE A 79 -7.38 1.51 -4.20
C PHE A 79 -6.51 2.74 -4.44
N GLY A 80 -6.75 3.43 -5.56
CA GLY A 80 -5.99 4.62 -5.96
C GLY A 80 -5.45 4.51 -7.39
N THR A 81 -5.19 3.30 -7.90
CA THR A 81 -4.64 3.08 -9.25
C THR A 81 -5.59 3.57 -10.35
N ASN A 82 -6.88 3.30 -10.17
CA ASN A 82 -7.94 3.71 -11.09
C ASN A 82 -8.44 5.12 -10.80
N ASP A 83 -8.56 5.48 -9.53
CA ASP A 83 -8.93 6.82 -9.05
C ASP A 83 -7.97 7.91 -9.56
N ALA A 84 -6.66 7.59 -9.64
CA ALA A 84 -5.62 8.46 -10.15
C ALA A 84 -5.62 8.64 -11.67
N ARG A 85 -6.56 8.04 -12.40
CA ARG A 85 -6.74 8.33 -13.83
C ARG A 85 -6.94 9.84 -14.05
N ILE A 86 -6.42 10.35 -15.15
CA ILE A 86 -6.63 11.73 -15.59
C ILE A 86 -8.12 11.88 -15.96
N PRO A 87 -8.86 12.84 -15.37
CA PRO A 87 -10.27 13.05 -15.68
C PRO A 87 -10.51 13.31 -17.16
N ASN A 88 -11.59 12.73 -17.71
CA ASN A 88 -11.96 12.85 -19.12
C ASN A 88 -10.89 12.38 -20.11
N SER A 89 -9.92 11.57 -19.66
CA SER A 89 -8.95 10.95 -20.56
C SER A 89 -9.60 9.85 -21.43
N PRO A 90 -9.12 9.63 -22.66
CA PRO A 90 -9.75 8.70 -23.61
C PRO A 90 -9.79 7.23 -23.15
N GLY A 91 -10.53 6.38 -23.88
CA GLY A 91 -10.66 4.95 -23.57
C GLY A 91 -11.57 4.69 -22.36
N GLY A 92 -12.82 5.16 -22.41
CA GLY A 92 -13.80 5.06 -21.32
C GLY A 92 -14.14 3.61 -20.88
N PRO A 93 -14.95 3.44 -19.82
CA PRO A 93 -15.56 4.46 -18.95
C PRO A 93 -14.52 5.22 -18.11
N ASP A 94 -14.83 6.44 -17.68
CA ASP A 94 -13.95 7.19 -16.78
C ASP A 94 -13.89 6.50 -15.40
N GLN A 95 -12.70 6.49 -14.81
CA GLN A 95 -12.41 5.89 -13.52
C GLN A 95 -11.94 6.91 -12.49
N SER A 96 -11.67 8.15 -12.92
CA SER A 96 -11.11 9.18 -12.06
C SER A 96 -12.03 9.52 -10.89
N VAL A 97 -11.43 9.68 -9.70
CA VAL A 97 -12.12 10.13 -8.47
C VAL A 97 -11.24 11.17 -7.84
N SER A 98 -11.76 12.36 -7.53
CA SER A 98 -10.94 13.43 -6.94
C SER A 98 -10.25 12.97 -5.63
N VAL A 99 -9.04 13.46 -5.33
CA VAL A 99 -8.32 13.09 -4.09
C VAL A 99 -9.19 13.28 -2.83
N PRO A 100 -9.93 14.40 -2.66
CA PRO A 100 -10.81 14.56 -1.50
C PRO A 100 -11.93 13.50 -1.43
N GLU A 101 -12.53 13.13 -2.57
CA GLU A 101 -13.55 12.08 -2.61
C GLU A 101 -12.95 10.70 -2.36
N PHE A 102 -11.81 10.39 -2.96
CA PHE A 102 -11.07 9.16 -2.73
C PHE A 102 -10.75 8.96 -1.23
N VAL A 103 -10.23 10.00 -0.56
CA VAL A 103 -9.95 9.94 0.89
C VAL A 103 -11.22 9.73 1.71
N ARG A 104 -12.33 10.42 1.37
CA ARG A 104 -13.62 10.17 2.02
C ARG A 104 -14.08 8.73 1.82
N ASN A 105 -14.02 8.21 0.60
CA ASN A 105 -14.42 6.84 0.30
C ASN A 105 -13.64 5.81 1.12
N LEU A 106 -12.31 5.96 1.25
CA LEU A 106 -11.50 5.06 2.06
C LEU A 106 -11.84 5.14 3.56
N ARG A 107 -12.11 6.35 4.08
CA ARG A 107 -12.58 6.55 5.46
C ARG A 107 -13.94 5.87 5.67
N ASP A 108 -14.86 6.06 4.73
CA ASP A 108 -16.22 5.50 4.78
C ASP A 108 -16.21 3.97 4.65
N MET A 109 -15.27 3.38 3.91
CA MET A 109 -15.09 1.93 3.89
C MET A 109 -14.74 1.39 5.27
N GLY A 110 -13.84 2.06 6.01
CA GLY A 110 -13.45 1.65 7.37
C GLY A 110 -14.58 1.77 8.38
N SER A 111 -15.47 2.74 8.22
CA SER A 111 -16.63 2.96 9.11
C SER A 111 -17.91 2.28 8.64
N HIS A 112 -17.88 1.59 7.49
CA HIS A 112 -19.05 0.97 6.89
C HIS A 112 -19.71 -0.06 7.83
N PRO A 113 -21.05 -0.16 7.92
CA PRO A 113 -21.73 -1.10 8.82
C PRO A 113 -21.27 -2.56 8.68
N ALA A 114 -21.06 -3.03 7.44
CA ALA A 114 -20.55 -4.39 7.18
C ALA A 114 -19.15 -4.63 7.77
N VAL A 115 -18.32 -3.59 7.88
CA VAL A 115 -17.01 -3.65 8.53
C VAL A 115 -17.15 -3.55 10.05
N ARG A 116 -17.96 -2.61 10.54
CA ARG A 116 -18.26 -2.45 11.98
C ARG A 116 -18.85 -3.70 12.61
N ALA A 117 -19.56 -4.52 11.84
CA ALA A 117 -20.06 -5.81 12.30
C ALA A 117 -18.96 -6.77 12.79
N HIS A 118 -17.71 -6.58 12.35
CA HIS A 118 -16.53 -7.36 12.75
C HIS A 118 -15.59 -6.63 13.72
N ALA A 119 -16.01 -5.49 14.30
CA ALA A 119 -15.15 -4.57 15.05
C ALA A 119 -14.34 -5.23 16.19
N ASP A 120 -14.85 -6.30 16.79
CA ASP A 120 -14.15 -7.04 17.86
C ASP A 120 -12.92 -7.83 17.37
N THR A 121 -12.80 -8.06 16.06
CA THR A 121 -11.79 -8.97 15.49
C THR A 121 -10.98 -8.39 14.35
N VAL A 122 -11.54 -7.46 13.57
CA VAL A 122 -10.90 -6.97 12.34
C VAL A 122 -9.77 -5.98 12.63
N LYS A 123 -8.66 -6.18 11.95
CA LYS A 123 -7.56 -5.21 11.80
C LYS A 123 -7.56 -4.63 10.39
N PHE A 124 -6.93 -3.48 10.19
CA PHE A 124 -6.90 -2.80 8.89
C PHE A 124 -5.48 -2.51 8.44
N VAL A 125 -5.23 -2.64 7.14
CA VAL A 125 -4.04 -2.09 6.49
C VAL A 125 -4.46 -1.39 5.21
N PHE A 126 -4.09 -0.12 5.05
CA PHE A 126 -4.17 0.53 3.75
C PHE A 126 -2.95 0.16 2.91
N ILE A 127 -3.14 -0.02 1.60
CA ILE A 127 -2.05 -0.23 0.64
C ILE A 127 -2.07 0.94 -0.35
N THR A 128 -0.94 1.63 -0.49
CA THR A 128 -0.82 2.71 -1.48
C THR A 128 -0.85 2.17 -2.91
N PRO A 129 -1.38 2.90 -3.92
CA PRO A 129 -1.16 2.52 -5.31
C PRO A 129 0.35 2.52 -5.63
N PRO A 130 0.87 1.51 -6.35
CA PRO A 130 2.28 1.48 -6.77
C PRO A 130 2.58 2.61 -7.78
N PRO A 131 3.86 2.97 -8.02
CA PRO A 131 4.22 3.87 -9.10
C PRO A 131 3.81 3.29 -10.46
N VAL A 132 3.70 4.17 -11.45
CA VAL A 132 3.39 3.81 -12.84
C VAL A 132 4.56 4.15 -13.76
N ASP A 133 4.66 3.46 -14.89
CA ASP A 133 5.59 3.81 -15.97
C ASP A 133 4.79 4.40 -17.14
N GLU A 134 4.88 5.71 -17.33
CA GLU A 134 4.13 6.46 -18.33
C GLU A 134 4.47 6.04 -19.75
N ARG A 135 5.68 5.51 -19.99
CA ARG A 135 6.16 5.07 -21.29
C ARG A 135 5.50 3.77 -21.74
N ARG A 136 5.46 2.78 -20.86
CA ARG A 136 4.74 1.51 -21.05
C ARG A 136 3.24 1.74 -21.11
N LEU A 137 2.71 2.63 -20.26
CA LEU A 137 1.32 3.09 -20.34
C LEU A 137 0.98 3.65 -21.73
N ALA A 138 1.76 4.60 -22.24
CA ALA A 138 1.53 5.19 -23.54
C ALA A 138 1.54 4.14 -24.66
N ARG A 139 2.50 3.20 -24.62
CA ARG A 139 2.58 2.08 -25.57
C ARG A 139 1.34 1.18 -25.48
N ALA A 140 1.00 0.71 -24.29
CA ALA A 140 -0.11 -0.21 -24.08
C ALA A 140 -1.47 0.42 -24.42
N ASP A 141 -1.66 1.70 -24.08
CA ASP A 141 -2.85 2.45 -24.48
C ASP A 141 -2.92 2.62 -26.01
N ALA A 142 -1.79 2.91 -26.68
CA ALA A 142 -1.74 3.00 -28.14
C ALA A 142 -2.03 1.67 -28.83
N GLU A 143 -1.55 0.55 -28.29
CA GLU A 143 -1.86 -0.80 -28.80
C GLU A 143 -3.34 -1.15 -28.60
N LYS A 144 -3.92 -0.79 -27.45
CA LYS A 144 -5.29 -1.15 -27.10
C LYS A 144 -6.35 -0.28 -27.79
N TYR A 145 -6.08 1.02 -27.94
CA TYR A 145 -7.07 1.99 -28.41
C TYR A 145 -6.69 2.66 -29.75
N GLY A 146 -5.47 2.44 -30.25
CA GLY A 146 -4.96 3.06 -31.47
C GLY A 146 -4.53 4.51 -31.29
N SER A 147 -3.79 5.04 -32.27
CA SER A 147 -3.25 6.41 -32.25
C SER A 147 -4.32 7.50 -32.37
N LEU A 148 -5.45 7.19 -33.03
CA LEU A 148 -6.55 8.13 -33.27
C LEU A 148 -7.39 8.44 -32.03
N VAL A 149 -7.39 7.56 -31.02
CA VAL A 149 -8.20 7.73 -29.80
C VAL A 149 -7.45 8.52 -28.74
N MET A 150 -6.11 8.53 -28.77
CA MET A 150 -5.33 8.99 -27.64
C MET A 150 -4.79 10.42 -27.80
N GLU A 151 -4.70 11.02 -29.00
CA GLU A 151 -4.11 12.36 -29.23
C GLU A 151 -2.77 12.60 -28.47
N GLY A 152 -2.01 11.53 -28.17
CA GLY A 152 -0.81 11.61 -27.32
C GLY A 152 -1.06 11.88 -25.82
N LYS A 153 -2.31 11.90 -25.36
CA LYS A 153 -2.71 12.12 -23.97
C LYS A 153 -2.60 10.83 -23.15
N LEU A 154 -1.80 10.88 -22.10
CA LEU A 154 -1.75 9.83 -21.09
C LEU A 154 -3.07 9.73 -20.32
N ARG A 155 -3.42 8.51 -19.88
CA ARG A 155 -4.55 8.28 -18.96
C ARG A 155 -4.15 8.30 -17.50
N ARG A 156 -2.86 8.11 -17.20
CA ARG A 156 -2.28 8.13 -15.84
C ARG A 156 -0.91 8.80 -15.90
N ARG A 157 -0.53 9.47 -14.82
CA ARG A 157 0.80 10.09 -14.67
C ARG A 157 1.43 9.70 -13.35
N ALA A 158 2.75 9.66 -13.30
CA ALA A 158 3.54 9.31 -12.13
C ALA A 158 3.29 10.29 -10.96
N ASP A 159 3.26 11.59 -11.24
CA ASP A 159 2.99 12.64 -10.25
C ASP A 159 1.60 12.50 -9.62
N ARG A 160 0.57 12.29 -10.45
CA ARG A 160 -0.80 12.10 -10.01
C ARG A 160 -0.93 10.83 -9.17
N THR A 161 -0.37 9.70 -9.60
CA THR A 161 -0.39 8.48 -8.79
C THR A 161 0.28 8.69 -7.42
N ALA A 162 1.36 9.47 -7.38
CA ALA A 162 2.06 9.80 -6.14
C ALA A 162 1.22 10.68 -5.19
N GLU A 163 0.35 11.54 -5.71
CA GLU A 163 -0.64 12.29 -4.89
C GLU A 163 -1.60 11.34 -4.15
N TYR A 164 -2.08 10.28 -4.81
CA TYR A 164 -2.98 9.30 -4.17
C TYR A 164 -2.22 8.45 -3.14
N ALA A 165 -0.98 8.03 -3.44
CA ALA A 165 -0.14 7.36 -2.45
C ALA A 165 0.11 8.26 -1.21
N LYS A 166 0.39 9.54 -1.41
CA LYS A 166 0.51 10.54 -0.34
C LYS A 166 -0.78 10.68 0.47
N ALA A 167 -1.94 10.71 -0.20
CA ALA A 167 -3.24 10.80 0.43
C ALA A 167 -3.55 9.57 1.30
N VAL A 168 -3.23 8.36 0.82
CA VAL A 168 -3.37 7.11 1.60
C VAL A 168 -2.49 7.15 2.85
N ARG A 169 -1.22 7.57 2.74
CA ARG A 169 -0.33 7.73 3.91
C ARG A 169 -0.86 8.71 4.93
N LYS A 170 -1.30 9.88 4.47
CA LYS A 170 -1.87 10.91 5.33
C LYS A 170 -3.11 10.39 6.05
N LEU A 171 -4.02 9.73 5.34
CA LEU A 171 -5.21 9.14 5.94
C LEU A 171 -4.87 8.04 6.95
N GLY A 172 -3.92 7.17 6.64
CA GLY A 172 -3.47 6.14 7.58
C GLY A 172 -2.92 6.73 8.88
N LEU A 173 -2.11 7.80 8.78
CA LEU A 173 -1.64 8.53 9.95
C LEU A 173 -2.79 9.19 10.73
N GLU A 174 -3.71 9.88 10.03
CA GLU A 174 -4.90 10.52 10.65
C GLU A 174 -5.78 9.52 11.41
N LEU A 175 -5.93 8.30 10.90
CA LEU A 175 -6.79 7.27 11.47
C LEU A 175 -6.07 6.29 12.41
N GLY A 176 -4.75 6.40 12.56
CA GLY A 176 -3.95 5.41 13.28
C GLY A 176 -3.97 4.01 12.61
N VAL A 177 -4.25 3.95 11.31
CA VAL A 177 -4.29 2.70 10.54
C VAL A 177 -2.93 2.49 9.86
N PRO A 178 -2.27 1.33 10.06
CA PRO A 178 -1.02 1.01 9.39
C PRO A 178 -1.14 1.07 7.86
N VAL A 179 -0.09 1.57 7.21
CA VAL A 179 -0.02 1.71 5.75
C VAL A 179 1.11 0.86 5.21
N CYS A 180 0.79 -0.06 4.29
CA CYS A 180 1.75 -0.70 3.40
C CYS A 180 2.07 0.27 2.24
N ASP A 181 3.14 1.04 2.42
CA ASP A 181 3.58 2.09 1.48
C ASP A 181 4.42 1.51 0.34
N VAL A 182 3.77 0.69 -0.48
CA VAL A 182 4.35 0.05 -1.67
C VAL A 182 4.91 1.10 -2.64
N TRP A 183 4.29 2.28 -2.71
CA TRP A 183 4.77 3.37 -3.57
C TRP A 183 6.19 3.77 -3.19
N SER A 184 6.42 4.17 -1.94
CA SER A 184 7.76 4.62 -1.52
C SER A 184 8.76 3.47 -1.56
N ALA A 185 8.34 2.26 -1.19
CA ALA A 185 9.17 1.07 -1.24
C ALA A 185 9.74 0.79 -2.65
N MET A 186 8.91 0.94 -3.69
CA MET A 186 9.33 0.79 -5.08
C MET A 186 10.15 1.97 -5.58
N MET A 187 9.75 3.20 -5.24
CA MET A 187 10.47 4.41 -5.64
C MET A 187 11.90 4.44 -5.09
N VAL A 188 12.10 4.10 -3.81
CA VAL A 188 13.43 3.99 -3.20
C VAL A 188 14.29 2.96 -3.93
N ARG A 189 13.73 1.78 -4.25
CA ARG A 189 14.45 0.74 -5.03
C ARG A 189 14.72 1.16 -6.47
N ALA A 190 13.93 2.09 -7.01
CA ALA A 190 14.16 2.72 -8.30
C ALA A 190 15.19 3.87 -8.25
N GLY A 191 15.86 4.08 -7.12
CA GLY A 191 16.87 5.13 -6.95
C GLY A 191 16.28 6.50 -6.60
N PHE A 192 14.98 6.60 -6.33
CA PHE A 192 14.40 7.82 -5.81
C PHE A 192 14.71 7.95 -4.32
N SER A 193 15.66 8.81 -3.98
CA SER A 193 15.78 9.31 -2.63
C SER A 193 15.14 10.70 -2.56
N ALA A 194 14.38 10.97 -1.51
CA ALA A 194 14.02 12.36 -1.17
C ALA A 194 15.25 13.20 -0.75
N ALA A 195 16.47 12.64 -0.88
CA ALA A 195 17.74 13.22 -0.52
C ALA A 195 18.44 13.95 -1.68
N SER A 196 17.70 14.44 -2.68
CA SER A 196 18.09 15.69 -3.36
C SER A 196 17.85 16.92 -2.46
N ARG A 197 17.88 16.71 -1.14
CA ARG A 197 17.85 17.70 -0.08
C ARG A 197 19.29 18.17 0.10
N ASP A 198 19.50 19.46 -0.12
CA ASP A 198 20.55 20.23 0.54
C ASP A 198 22.01 19.84 0.21
N GLU A 199 22.37 19.67 -1.07
CA GLU A 199 23.77 19.79 -1.51
C GLU A 199 23.96 21.02 -2.41
N GLU A 200 23.58 22.19 -1.88
CA GLU A 200 24.14 23.50 -2.24
C GLU A 200 23.91 24.46 -1.05
N GLU A 201 24.48 24.14 0.12
CA GLU A 201 24.87 25.07 1.20
C GLU A 201 25.15 24.29 2.50
N VAL A 202 26.34 23.69 2.62
CA VAL A 202 27.12 23.74 3.87
C VAL A 202 28.59 23.68 3.48
N GLY A 203 29.20 24.85 3.39
CA GLY A 203 30.65 25.00 3.44
C GLY A 203 31.12 24.82 4.89
N ASP A 204 31.99 23.84 5.07
CA ASP A 204 33.12 23.74 6.00
C ASP A 204 33.22 24.73 7.18
N GLU A 205 33.11 24.20 8.41
CA GLU A 205 34.01 24.59 9.49
C GLU A 205 34.64 23.35 10.13
N THR A 206 35.97 23.31 10.08
CA THR A 206 36.83 22.35 10.75
C THR A 206 37.07 22.76 12.21
N ALA A 207 36.96 21.80 13.14
CA ALA A 207 37.76 21.81 14.37
C ALA A 207 38.08 20.38 14.82
N SER A 208 39.39 20.17 14.94
CA SER A 208 40.19 19.03 15.39
C SER A 208 39.68 18.12 16.51
N GLY A 209 40.04 16.82 16.42
CA GLY A 209 40.19 15.93 17.57
C GLY A 209 40.26 14.45 17.19
N GLY A 210 41.47 13.92 16.99
CA GLY A 210 41.68 12.54 16.53
C GLY A 210 41.55 11.45 17.59
N ALA A 211 41.27 10.22 17.15
CA ALA A 211 41.92 8.98 17.59
C ALA A 211 41.43 7.80 16.72
N ALA A 212 42.37 6.97 16.28
CA ALA A 212 42.22 5.86 15.34
C ALA A 212 41.80 4.54 16.01
N ALA A 213 41.16 3.63 15.24
CA ALA A 213 41.36 2.16 15.37
C ALA A 213 40.79 1.37 14.16
N ALA A 214 41.71 0.72 13.44
CA ALA A 214 41.69 -0.59 12.72
C ALA A 214 40.46 -1.02 11.87
N ALA A 215 40.55 -1.08 10.52
CA ALA A 215 41.08 -2.15 9.64
C ALA A 215 40.13 -3.38 9.49
N ALA A 216 39.36 -3.56 8.41
CA ALA A 216 39.68 -4.08 7.05
C ALA A 216 39.94 -5.62 7.01
N PRO A 217 39.77 -6.36 5.87
CA PRO A 217 39.55 -5.89 4.48
C PRO A 217 38.53 -6.68 3.63
N ALA A 218 38.15 -6.08 2.49
CA ALA A 218 37.78 -6.80 1.26
C ALA A 218 38.97 -6.68 0.27
N ALA A 219 39.31 -7.78 -0.40
CA ALA A 219 40.47 -7.90 -1.26
C ALA A 219 40.13 -7.53 -2.72
N ALA A 220 40.87 -6.59 -3.30
CA ALA A 220 41.06 -6.46 -4.75
C ALA A 220 42.46 -5.86 -5.03
N SER A 221 43.17 -6.48 -5.97
CA SER A 221 44.53 -6.16 -6.40
C SER A 221 44.59 -4.93 -7.34
N PRO A 222 45.77 -4.32 -7.54
CA PRO A 222 45.90 -2.91 -7.92
C PRO A 222 46.36 -2.68 -9.37
N SER A 223 46.15 -1.46 -9.88
CA SER A 223 47.11 -0.83 -10.78
C SER A 223 47.12 0.69 -10.60
N VAL A 224 48.33 1.21 -10.53
CA VAL A 224 48.77 2.57 -10.21
C VAL A 224 48.89 3.38 -11.51
N ASP A 225 48.47 4.65 -11.54
CA ASP A 225 49.36 5.74 -11.99
C ASP A 225 48.88 7.13 -11.53
N THR A 226 49.90 7.90 -11.20
CA THR A 226 50.07 9.28 -10.76
C THR A 226 49.63 10.30 -11.83
N GLY A 227 49.33 11.57 -11.59
CA GLY A 227 49.40 12.44 -10.41
C GLY A 227 49.23 13.90 -10.88
N ARG A 228 49.43 14.81 -9.92
CA ARG A 228 49.73 16.26 -10.05
C ARG A 228 48.57 17.25 -9.86
N ARG A 229 48.69 17.96 -8.74
CA ARG A 229 48.03 19.22 -8.33
C ARG A 229 48.77 20.41 -8.94
N ASP A 230 48.10 21.56 -9.04
CA ASP A 230 48.59 22.93 -8.75
C ASP A 230 47.31 23.83 -8.67
N GLN A 231 46.95 24.37 -7.49
CA GLN A 231 47.23 25.72 -6.96
C GLN A 231 46.76 26.91 -7.83
N ALA A 232 45.86 27.74 -7.29
CA ALA A 232 46.10 29.16 -6.96
C ALA A 232 44.78 29.92 -6.65
N ASP A 233 44.82 30.69 -5.55
CA ASP A 233 44.33 32.07 -5.34
C ASP A 233 42.91 32.45 -5.82
N GLY A 234 42.01 33.04 -5.03
CA GLY A 234 42.20 33.98 -3.94
C GLY A 234 41.69 35.36 -4.37
N SER A 235 40.50 35.77 -3.94
CA SER A 235 40.13 37.19 -3.65
C SER A 235 38.64 37.31 -3.36
N GLY A 236 38.31 37.78 -2.14
CA GLY A 236 36.96 38.12 -1.74
C GLY A 236 36.58 39.59 -1.98
N ALA A 237 35.27 39.84 -1.97
CA ALA A 237 34.56 41.04 -1.54
C ALA A 237 33.06 40.68 -1.65
N GLY A 238 32.19 40.75 -0.65
CA GLY A 238 32.12 41.69 0.46
C GLY A 238 31.12 42.79 0.13
N ALA A 239 29.83 42.61 0.44
CA ALA A 239 28.90 43.71 0.74
C ALA A 239 27.57 43.19 1.33
N ALA A 240 27.29 43.65 2.54
CA ALA A 240 26.07 43.45 3.30
C ALA A 240 25.08 44.63 3.10
N ALA A 241 23.78 44.36 3.28
CA ALA A 241 22.77 45.27 3.86
C ALA A 241 21.45 44.48 3.97
N ALA A 242 20.89 44.18 5.14
CA ALA A 242 20.30 45.02 6.19
C ALA A 242 18.91 45.59 5.86
N GLY A 243 17.94 45.33 6.75
CA GLY A 243 16.65 46.02 6.87
C GLY A 243 15.46 45.05 6.99
N ALA A 244 15.03 44.68 8.20
CA ALA A 244 13.91 45.28 8.95
C ALA A 244 12.56 45.12 8.22
N GLY A 245 11.48 44.55 8.76
CA GLY A 245 11.01 44.42 10.12
C GLY A 245 9.51 44.74 10.10
N GLY A 246 8.67 43.97 10.80
CA GLY A 246 7.33 44.44 11.19
C GLY A 246 6.15 43.49 10.95
N GLY A 247 5.47 43.17 12.05
CA GLY A 247 3.99 43.21 12.10
C GLY A 247 3.28 41.90 11.82
N GLY A 248 2.75 41.29 12.88
CA GLY A 248 2.04 40.03 12.84
C GLY A 248 0.57 40.10 12.42
N SER A 249 -0.02 38.93 12.26
CA SER A 249 -1.45 38.66 12.43
C SER A 249 -1.64 37.15 12.30
N GLY A 250 -2.42 36.56 13.20
CA GLY A 250 -2.72 35.14 13.22
C GLY A 250 -3.35 34.64 11.93
N GLY A 251 -2.96 33.43 11.55
CA GLY A 251 -3.55 32.61 10.50
C GLY A 251 -3.17 31.18 10.82
N GLY A 252 -4.16 30.28 10.84
CA GLY A 252 -3.94 28.87 11.14
C GLY A 252 -2.81 28.29 10.30
N GLU A 253 -2.04 27.38 10.89
CA GLU A 253 -0.97 26.66 10.20
C GLU A 253 -1.55 25.92 9.00
N ASP A 254 -1.50 26.57 7.84
CA ASP A 254 -1.54 25.93 6.55
C ASP A 254 -0.31 25.03 6.52
N VAL A 255 -0.53 23.73 6.78
CA VAL A 255 0.51 22.71 6.66
C VAL A 255 0.98 22.79 5.22
N THR A 256 2.09 23.49 5.00
CA THR A 256 2.71 23.66 3.70
C THR A 256 3.02 22.27 3.16
N VAL A 257 2.15 21.80 2.27
CA VAL A 257 2.29 20.50 1.63
C VAL A 257 3.45 20.66 0.66
N THR A 258 4.66 20.29 1.08
CA THR A 258 5.80 20.28 0.17
C THR A 258 5.41 19.46 -1.07
N PRO A 259 5.43 20.05 -2.27
CA PRO A 259 5.19 19.33 -3.51
C PRO A 259 6.20 18.19 -3.62
N LEU A 260 5.79 17.07 -4.20
CA LEU A 260 6.75 16.02 -4.51
C LEU A 260 7.72 16.57 -5.58
N PRO A 261 9.03 16.29 -5.47
CA PRO A 261 9.98 16.72 -6.49
C PRO A 261 9.61 16.03 -7.80
N ALA A 262 9.48 16.82 -8.87
CA ALA A 262 9.16 16.36 -10.20
C ALA A 262 10.31 16.73 -11.16
N PRO A 263 10.59 15.93 -12.20
CA PRO A 263 9.88 14.70 -12.57
C PRO A 263 10.27 13.49 -11.70
N LEU A 264 9.34 12.55 -11.55
CA LEU A 264 9.52 11.32 -10.77
C LEU A 264 9.96 10.15 -11.68
N PRO A 265 10.74 9.17 -11.18
CA PRO A 265 10.93 7.91 -11.90
C PRO A 265 9.61 7.34 -12.42
N GLY A 266 9.62 6.89 -13.67
CA GLY A 266 8.43 6.45 -14.41
C GLY A 266 7.76 7.55 -15.26
N SER A 267 8.15 8.82 -15.08
CA SER A 267 7.69 9.92 -15.94
C SER A 267 8.28 9.85 -17.36
N LEU A 268 7.52 10.31 -18.37
CA LEU A 268 8.02 10.49 -19.73
C LEU A 268 9.19 11.48 -19.82
N ASP A 269 9.27 12.43 -18.89
CA ASP A 269 10.28 13.50 -18.83
C ASP A 269 11.65 13.00 -18.37
N LEU A 270 11.73 11.77 -17.87
CA LEU A 270 12.98 11.11 -17.49
C LEU A 270 13.31 9.95 -18.44
N PRO A 271 14.59 9.57 -18.55
CA PRO A 271 14.98 8.31 -19.18
C PRO A 271 14.25 7.11 -18.54
N PRO A 272 14.06 6.00 -19.30
CA PRO A 272 13.53 4.76 -18.74
C PRO A 272 14.29 4.35 -17.46
N ASN A 273 13.55 3.94 -16.43
CA ASN A 273 14.13 3.44 -15.19
C ASN A 273 13.91 1.92 -15.11
N GLU A 274 14.95 1.14 -15.38
CA GLU A 274 14.87 -0.32 -15.44
C GLU A 274 14.42 -0.94 -14.11
N SER A 275 14.83 -0.36 -12.99
CA SER A 275 14.42 -0.83 -11.66
C SER A 275 12.92 -0.64 -11.44
N LEU A 276 12.38 0.54 -11.73
CA LEU A 276 10.94 0.80 -11.66
C LEU A 276 10.16 -0.10 -12.62
N GLN A 277 10.64 -0.21 -13.86
CA GLN A 277 10.04 -1.04 -14.89
C GLN A 277 10.05 -2.53 -14.55
N SER A 278 11.01 -3.00 -13.75
CA SER A 278 11.06 -4.38 -13.28
C SER A 278 9.88 -4.72 -12.36
N PHE A 279 9.30 -3.74 -11.65
CA PHE A 279 8.16 -3.95 -10.75
C PHE A 279 6.81 -4.02 -11.46
N LEU A 280 6.77 -3.62 -12.73
CA LEU A 280 5.54 -3.47 -13.49
C LEU A 280 5.53 -4.43 -14.68
N GLN A 281 4.34 -4.84 -15.10
CA GLN A 281 4.14 -5.54 -16.36
C GLN A 281 4.38 -4.57 -17.53
N ASP A 282 4.26 -5.11 -18.75
CA ASP A 282 4.45 -4.33 -19.98
C ASP A 282 3.41 -3.22 -20.20
N ASP A 283 2.35 -3.19 -19.41
CA ASP A 283 1.36 -2.10 -19.42
C ASP A 283 1.69 -0.92 -18.50
N GLY A 284 2.76 -1.02 -17.71
CA GLY A 284 3.23 0.05 -16.83
C GLY A 284 2.31 0.33 -15.63
N VAL A 285 1.38 -0.58 -15.30
CA VAL A 285 0.44 -0.42 -14.17
C VAL A 285 0.35 -1.68 -13.32
N HIS A 286 0.17 -2.86 -13.93
CA HIS A 286 0.02 -4.09 -13.18
C HIS A 286 1.36 -4.54 -12.61
N LEU A 287 1.32 -5.22 -11.46
CA LEU A 287 2.53 -5.70 -10.81
C LEU A 287 3.13 -6.88 -11.58
N SER A 288 4.45 -6.84 -11.78
CA SER A 288 5.23 -8.01 -12.17
C SER A 288 5.40 -8.97 -10.98
N ALA A 289 6.15 -10.06 -11.18
CA ALA A 289 6.60 -10.91 -10.09
C ALA A 289 7.46 -10.14 -9.06
N GLU A 290 8.38 -9.28 -9.51
CA GLU A 290 9.20 -8.47 -8.60
C GLU A 290 8.37 -7.43 -7.85
N GLY A 291 7.44 -6.77 -8.54
CA GLY A 291 6.53 -5.82 -7.88
C GLY A 291 5.67 -6.50 -6.82
N SER A 292 5.19 -7.72 -7.12
CA SER A 292 4.45 -8.55 -6.18
C SER A 292 5.30 -8.98 -4.98
N ARG A 293 6.60 -9.25 -5.16
CA ARG A 293 7.51 -9.56 -4.04
C ARG A 293 7.71 -8.37 -3.12
N VAL A 294 7.88 -7.17 -3.67
CA VAL A 294 7.96 -5.94 -2.87
C VAL A 294 6.69 -5.77 -2.05
N LEU A 295 5.51 -5.79 -2.69
CA LEU A 295 4.24 -5.66 -1.97
C LEU A 295 4.07 -6.71 -0.86
N PHE A 296 4.34 -7.99 -1.17
CA PHE A 296 4.27 -9.07 -0.20
C PHE A 296 5.20 -8.83 1.00
N GLY A 297 6.46 -8.49 0.76
CA GLY A 297 7.44 -8.25 1.82
C GLY A 297 7.08 -7.04 2.70
N GLU A 298 6.67 -5.93 2.09
CA GLU A 298 6.22 -4.74 2.83
C GLU A 298 4.96 -5.03 3.64
N LEU A 299 3.98 -5.76 3.08
CA LEU A 299 2.76 -6.13 3.79
C LEU A 299 3.05 -7.05 4.99
N MET A 300 3.90 -8.07 4.82
CA MET A 300 4.31 -8.95 5.92
C MET A 300 5.07 -8.17 7.01
N THR A 301 5.89 -7.19 6.63
CA THR A 301 6.58 -6.30 7.59
C THR A 301 5.60 -5.45 8.39
N VAL A 302 4.57 -4.90 7.73
CA VAL A 302 3.51 -4.13 8.40
C VAL A 302 2.71 -5.03 9.36
N ILE A 303 2.36 -6.24 8.95
CA ILE A 303 1.65 -7.21 9.80
C ILE A 303 2.51 -7.56 11.01
N ASP A 304 3.78 -7.93 10.82
CA ASP A 304 4.68 -8.28 11.93
C ASP A 304 4.81 -7.14 12.95
N LYS A 305 4.98 -5.91 12.45
CA LYS A 305 5.17 -4.73 13.30
C LYS A 305 3.91 -4.31 14.07
N HIS A 306 2.75 -4.34 13.42
CA HIS A 306 1.54 -3.74 13.98
C HIS A 306 0.53 -4.77 14.50
N TYR A 307 0.54 -5.97 13.94
CA TYR A 307 -0.37 -7.08 14.25
C TYR A 307 0.40 -8.40 14.38
N PRO A 308 1.43 -8.49 15.26
CA PRO A 308 2.27 -9.69 15.39
C PRO A 308 1.46 -10.94 15.73
N GLU A 309 0.28 -10.81 16.36
CA GLU A 309 -0.65 -11.90 16.63
C GLU A 309 -1.25 -12.53 15.37
N LEU A 310 -1.20 -11.82 14.23
CA LEU A 310 -1.62 -12.32 12.93
C LEU A 310 -0.46 -12.90 12.13
N MET A 311 0.76 -12.96 12.66
CA MET A 311 1.85 -13.63 11.98
C MET A 311 1.62 -15.15 11.93
N PRO A 312 1.99 -15.84 10.83
CA PRO A 312 1.76 -17.28 10.68
C PRO A 312 2.34 -18.11 11.83
N SER A 313 3.50 -17.70 12.36
CA SER A 313 4.17 -18.33 13.50
C SER A 313 3.41 -18.17 14.82
N ALA A 314 2.66 -17.08 15.00
CA ALA A 314 1.86 -16.80 16.19
C ALA A 314 0.47 -17.49 16.17
N LEU A 315 0.00 -17.86 14.97
CA LEU A 315 -1.30 -18.52 14.81
C LEU A 315 -1.21 -20.02 15.13
N ARG A 316 -2.32 -20.61 15.54
CA ARG A 316 -2.45 -22.07 15.67
C ARG A 316 -2.90 -22.69 14.34
N MET A 317 -2.36 -23.85 13.98
CA MET A 317 -2.94 -24.65 12.90
C MET A 317 -4.31 -25.20 13.31
N ARG A 318 -5.36 -24.94 12.50
CA ARG A 318 -6.76 -25.26 12.79
C ARG A 318 -7.09 -26.75 12.64
N LEU A 319 -6.26 -27.51 11.91
CA LEU A 319 -6.42 -28.96 11.74
C LEU A 319 -5.32 -29.73 12.49
N PRO A 320 -5.64 -30.89 13.08
CA PRO A 320 -4.67 -31.78 13.72
C PRO A 320 -3.50 -32.14 12.79
N ALA A 321 -2.37 -32.55 13.37
CA ALA A 321 -1.31 -33.19 12.60
C ALA A 321 -1.84 -34.52 12.03
N TRP A 322 -1.37 -34.93 10.86
CA TRP A 322 -1.90 -36.12 10.17
C TRP A 322 -1.60 -37.42 10.94
N ASP A 323 -0.57 -37.41 11.78
CA ASP A 323 -0.03 -38.52 12.57
C ASP A 323 -0.48 -38.50 14.05
N ASP A 324 -1.34 -37.57 14.44
CA ASP A 324 -1.88 -37.47 15.80
C ASP A 324 -3.06 -38.44 16.02
N VAL A 325 -2.72 -39.72 16.24
CA VAL A 325 -3.69 -40.83 16.36
C VAL A 325 -4.73 -40.57 17.46
N ASP A 326 -4.32 -39.97 18.58
CA ASP A 326 -5.21 -39.69 19.71
C ASP A 326 -6.26 -38.65 19.32
N VAL A 327 -5.84 -37.56 18.65
CA VAL A 327 -6.77 -36.52 18.20
C VAL A 327 -7.69 -37.06 17.10
N TRP A 328 -7.19 -37.85 16.14
CA TRP A 328 -8.04 -38.43 15.10
C TRP A 328 -9.05 -39.44 15.66
N THR A 329 -8.62 -40.30 16.59
CA THR A 329 -9.52 -41.22 17.30
C THR A 329 -10.61 -40.44 18.06
N ALA A 330 -10.27 -39.32 18.70
CA ALA A 330 -11.25 -38.45 19.35
C ALA A 330 -12.22 -37.80 18.34
N VAL A 331 -11.74 -37.36 17.17
CA VAL A 331 -12.58 -36.80 16.10
C VAL A 331 -13.56 -37.83 15.56
N GLU A 332 -13.11 -39.06 15.32
CA GLU A 332 -13.95 -40.17 14.81
C GLU A 332 -15.00 -40.59 15.83
N ASN A 333 -14.62 -40.69 17.11
CA ASN A 333 -15.51 -41.10 18.18
C ASN A 333 -16.53 -40.02 18.56
N ASN A 334 -16.16 -38.73 18.48
CA ASN A 334 -17.06 -37.62 18.84
C ASN A 334 -17.80 -37.01 17.65
N GLY A 335 -17.40 -37.32 16.41
CA GLY A 335 -18.19 -37.24 15.17
C GLY A 335 -18.96 -35.94 14.86
N ARG A 336 -18.72 -34.82 15.54
CA ARG A 336 -19.53 -33.61 15.37
C ARG A 336 -18.62 -32.41 15.31
N SER A 337 -18.19 -32.11 14.09
CA SER A 337 -17.56 -30.86 13.76
C SER A 337 -18.48 -29.71 14.18
N GLU A 338 -17.91 -28.68 14.79
CA GLU A 338 -18.57 -27.40 15.11
C GLU A 338 -19.42 -26.87 13.94
N GLN A 339 -19.08 -27.24 12.70
CA GLN A 339 -19.83 -26.93 11.49
C GLN A 339 -21.27 -27.45 11.48
N ARG A 340 -21.55 -28.65 12.01
CA ARG A 340 -22.92 -29.20 12.03
C ARG A 340 -23.76 -28.52 13.10
N GLU A 341 -23.17 -28.24 14.27
CA GLU A 341 -23.82 -27.45 15.32
C GLU A 341 -24.04 -25.99 14.88
N GLN A 342 -23.11 -25.40 14.12
CA GLN A 342 -23.25 -24.06 13.56
C GLN A 342 -24.34 -24.01 12.49
N GLN A 343 -24.46 -25.04 11.65
CA GLN A 343 -25.57 -25.20 10.69
C GLN A 343 -26.92 -25.41 11.40
N GLU A 344 -26.97 -26.18 12.48
CA GLU A 344 -28.17 -26.39 13.29
C GLU A 344 -28.57 -25.14 14.08
N ARG A 345 -27.61 -24.40 14.66
CA ARG A 345 -27.82 -23.08 15.30
C ARG A 345 -28.30 -22.02 14.31
N MET A 346 -27.81 -22.03 13.08
CA MET A 346 -28.29 -21.15 12.01
C MET A 346 -29.71 -21.50 11.57
N ARG A 347 -30.07 -22.79 11.51
CA ARG A 347 -31.46 -23.22 11.26
C ARG A 347 -32.41 -22.85 12.41
N ALA A 348 -31.91 -22.77 13.64
CA ALA A 348 -32.68 -22.43 14.84
C ALA A 348 -32.89 -20.92 15.07
N ARG A 349 -32.16 -20.03 14.37
CA ARG A 349 -32.25 -18.57 14.52
C ARG A 349 -32.92 -17.89 13.32
N ARG A 350 -34.24 -17.81 13.36
CA ARG A 350 -35.06 -16.74 12.73
C ARG A 350 -36.08 -16.26 13.78
N PRO A 351 -36.43 -14.97 13.80
CA PRO A 351 -35.70 -13.83 14.37
C PRO A 351 -36.34 -13.32 15.69
N ARG A 352 -35.65 -12.45 16.44
CA ARG A 352 -36.17 -11.22 17.10
C ARG A 352 -35.09 -10.55 17.97
N GLY A 353 -34.93 -9.24 17.75
CA GLY A 353 -34.80 -8.21 18.79
C GLY A 353 -33.55 -8.16 19.69
N GLU A 354 -32.96 -6.96 19.71
CA GLU A 354 -32.30 -6.30 20.86
C GLU A 354 -30.79 -6.54 21.11
N GLY A 355 -29.99 -5.55 20.72
CA GLY A 355 -29.36 -4.60 21.66
C GLY A 355 -28.20 -5.10 22.50
N GLY A 356 -26.97 -5.06 21.95
CA GLY A 356 -25.72 -5.30 22.68
C GLY A 356 -24.91 -4.01 22.91
N ARG A 357 -24.58 -3.74 24.18
CA ARG A 357 -23.79 -2.58 24.67
C ARG A 357 -22.30 -2.67 24.27
N VAL A 358 -21.72 -1.50 24.01
CA VAL A 358 -20.34 -1.20 23.60
C VAL A 358 -19.39 -1.12 24.82
N VAL A 359 -18.18 -1.68 24.73
CA VAL A 359 -17.04 -1.35 25.61
C VAL A 359 -15.75 -1.22 24.79
N LYS A 360 -14.98 -0.18 25.15
CA LYS A 360 -13.96 0.56 24.38
C LYS A 360 -12.61 -0.14 24.18
N GLY A 361 -12.05 0.08 22.98
CA GLY A 361 -10.63 0.09 22.65
C GLY A 361 -10.41 1.16 21.55
N GLU A 362 -9.31 1.90 21.61
CA GLU A 362 -9.08 3.18 20.92
C GLU A 362 -9.23 3.13 19.38
N PHE A 363 -10.43 3.45 18.90
CA PHE A 363 -10.78 3.88 17.54
C PHE A 363 -12.05 4.75 17.63
N GLU A 364 -12.01 5.85 18.39
CA GLU A 364 -13.23 6.59 18.73
C GLU A 364 -13.57 7.75 17.77
N ALA A 365 -12.62 8.40 17.08
CA ALA A 365 -12.94 9.64 16.36
C ALA A 365 -13.77 9.47 15.06
N VAL A 366 -13.79 8.29 14.44
CA VAL A 366 -14.57 8.04 13.20
C VAL A 366 -15.82 7.18 13.46
N LEU A 367 -15.95 6.58 14.65
CA LEU A 367 -17.10 5.75 15.01
C LEU A 367 -18.10 6.47 15.93
N SER A 368 -17.77 7.65 16.47
CA SER A 368 -18.61 8.41 17.40
C SER A 368 -19.47 9.52 16.79
N ASP A 369 -19.18 10.01 15.57
CA ASP A 369 -19.91 11.15 14.98
C ASP A 369 -21.14 10.71 14.19
N ALA A 370 -22.20 10.34 14.92
CA ALA A 370 -23.57 10.28 14.40
C ALA A 370 -24.61 10.55 15.49
N GLY A 371 -24.33 11.50 16.38
CA GLY A 371 -25.15 11.71 17.57
C GLY A 371 -25.17 13.15 18.07
N GLN A 372 -25.32 14.14 17.19
CA GLN A 372 -25.81 15.48 17.54
C GLN A 372 -26.08 16.30 16.27
N ASN A 373 -27.33 16.25 15.80
CA ASN A 373 -28.10 17.42 15.37
C ASN A 373 -29.56 16.98 15.24
N VAL A 374 -30.40 17.66 16.02
CA VAL A 374 -31.87 17.57 16.07
C VAL A 374 -32.48 18.04 14.75
#